data_AF-A0A183SXQ5-F1
#
_entry.id   AF-A0A183SXQ5-F1
#
_cell.length_a   1.000
_cell.length_b   1.000
_cell.length_c   1.000
_cell.angle_alpha   90.00
_cell.angle_beta   90.00
_cell.angle_gamma   90.00
#
_symmetry.space_group_name_H-M   'P 1'
#
loop_
_entity.id
_entity.type
_entity.pdbx_description
1 polymer ?
#
loop_
_entity_poly.entity_id
_entity_poly.type
_entity_poly.pdbx_seq_one_letter_code
_entity_poly.pdbx_strand_id
1 'polypeptide(L)'
;MDIRTDATKADFLTRRRLVQQQLRKMRDTWMVRKATVIQGYADRIKMRNFFKAIQAIYGPCIKGTAPQIRSDGTTQLTEKSEILKRWAEHFRSILNFSLAISDSAVDRFPQVDRNEICRLPYQNPSKPCNRFSVGKHRDPTRSHKKSTSTMGLD
;
A
#
# COMPACT_ATOMS: atom_id res chain seq x y z
N MET A 1 45.14 -2.64 6.87
CA MET A 1 44.00 -1.80 6.45
C MET A 1 44.39 -0.36 6.73
N ASP A 2 44.39 0.50 5.72
CA ASP A 2 44.96 1.84 5.82
C ASP A 2 43.91 2.89 6.21
N ILE A 3 44.05 3.41 7.43
CA ILE A 3 43.09 4.27 8.14
C ILE A 3 42.77 5.56 7.35
N ARG A 4 43.74 6.09 6.60
CA ARG A 4 43.59 7.31 5.79
C ARG A 4 42.67 7.12 4.58
N THR A 5 42.73 5.95 3.96
CA THR A 5 41.91 5.58 2.81
C THR A 5 40.45 5.37 3.24
N ASP A 6 40.22 4.82 4.43
CA ASP A 6 38.88 4.58 4.96
C ASP A 6 38.17 5.88 5.38
N ALA A 7 38.90 6.85 5.95
CA ALA A 7 38.36 8.18 6.27
C ALA A 7 37.88 8.94 5.02
N THR A 8 38.63 8.87 3.92
CA THR A 8 38.29 9.55 2.66
C THR A 8 37.05 8.93 1.99
N LYS A 9 36.95 7.59 2.03
CA LYS A 9 35.75 6.87 1.58
C LYS A 9 34.52 7.22 2.41
N ALA A 10 34.67 7.35 3.73
CA ALA A 10 33.59 7.75 4.62
C ALA A 10 33.08 9.17 4.34
N ASP A 11 33.97 10.14 4.09
CA ASP A 11 33.56 11.51 3.71
C ASP A 11 32.79 11.52 2.38
N PHE A 12 33.29 10.81 1.36
CA PHE A 12 32.61 10.70 0.08
C PHE A 12 31.19 10.12 0.20
N LEU A 13 31.04 9.01 0.94
CA LEU A 13 29.72 8.40 1.15
C LEU A 13 28.77 9.33 1.91
N THR A 14 29.31 10.11 2.86
CA THR A 14 28.53 11.11 3.61
C THR A 14 28.03 12.22 2.69
N ARG A 15 28.90 12.79 1.85
CA ARG A 15 28.52 13.81 0.85
C ARG A 15 27.48 13.28 -0.13
N ARG A 16 27.65 12.05 -0.63
CA ARG A 16 26.67 11.39 -1.51
C ARG A 16 25.31 11.26 -0.83
N ARG A 17 25.26 10.82 0.43
CA ARG A 17 24.02 10.70 1.21
C ARG A 17 23.34 12.05 1.37
N LEU A 18 24.09 13.11 1.67
CA LEU A 18 23.56 14.46 1.83
C LEU A 18 22.88 14.96 0.55
N VAL A 19 23.55 14.82 -0.60
CA VAL A 19 22.99 15.23 -1.90
C VAL A 19 21.74 14.40 -2.23
N GLN A 20 21.78 13.09 -2.02
CA GLN A 20 20.61 12.23 -2.25
C GLN A 20 19.42 12.60 -1.35
N GLN A 21 19.68 12.95 -0.08
CA GLN A 21 18.65 13.40 0.84
C GLN A 21 18.05 14.74 0.40
N GLN A 22 18.86 15.69 -0.05
CA GLN A 22 18.38 16.97 -0.56
C GLN A 22 17.51 16.80 -1.82
N LEU A 23 17.98 16.00 -2.78
CA LEU A 23 17.21 15.68 -3.99
C LEU A 23 15.87 15.01 -3.65
N ARG A 24 15.86 14.09 -2.67
CA ARG A 24 14.64 13.46 -2.21
C ARG A 24 13.68 14.47 -1.58
N LYS A 25 14.16 15.33 -0.68
CA LYS A 25 13.34 16.41 -0.09
C LYS A 25 12.74 17.34 -1.14
N MET A 26 13.51 17.72 -2.16
CA MET A 26 13.02 18.55 -3.27
C MET A 26 11.92 17.82 -4.06
N ARG A 27 12.14 16.55 -4.39
CA ARG A 27 11.14 15.73 -5.09
C ARG A 27 9.87 15.55 -4.27
N ASP A 28 9.99 15.24 -2.98
CA ASP A 28 8.85 15.03 -2.09
C ASP A 28 8.05 16.32 -1.94
N THR A 29 8.72 17.46 -1.78
CA THR A 29 8.06 18.78 -1.74
C THR A 29 7.27 19.05 -3.01
N TRP A 30 7.84 18.75 -4.18
CA TRP A 30 7.15 18.89 -5.45
C TRP A 30 5.95 17.92 -5.57
N MET A 31 6.12 16.65 -5.17
CA MET A 31 5.06 15.64 -5.20
C MET A 31 3.88 16.02 -4.30
N VAL A 32 4.14 16.49 -3.08
CA VAL A 32 3.10 16.95 -2.14
C VAL A 32 2.29 18.08 -2.78
N ARG A 33 2.97 19.09 -3.35
CA ARG A 33 2.30 20.22 -4.01
C ARG A 33 1.42 19.75 -5.19
N LYS A 34 1.92 18.83 -6.01
CA LYS A 34 1.16 18.27 -7.13
C LYS A 34 -0.05 17.45 -6.64
N ALA A 35 0.11 16.66 -5.59
CA ALA A 35 -0.96 15.87 -4.99
C ALA A 35 -2.07 16.77 -4.44
N THR A 36 -1.73 17.87 -3.76
CA THR A 36 -2.72 18.85 -3.26
C THR A 36 -3.57 19.43 -4.40
N VAL A 37 -2.94 19.78 -5.52
CA VAL A 37 -3.66 20.30 -6.70
C VAL A 37 -4.60 19.25 -7.30
N ILE A 38 -4.13 18.01 -7.43
CA ILE A 38 -4.94 16.89 -7.96
C ILE A 38 -6.13 16.61 -7.04
N GLN A 39 -5.89 16.52 -5.73
CA GLN A 39 -6.93 16.30 -4.74
C GLN A 39 -7.97 17.42 -4.79
N GLY A 40 -7.55 18.68 -4.87
CA GLY A 40 -8.46 19.82 -4.99
C GLY A 40 -9.36 19.78 -6.24
N TYR A 41 -8.95 19.10 -7.32
CA TYR A 41 -9.85 18.83 -8.45
C TYR A 41 -10.84 17.71 -8.16
N ALA A 42 -10.41 16.64 -7.49
CA ALA A 42 -11.29 15.55 -7.08
C ALA A 42 -12.37 16.04 -6.11
N ASP A 43 -11.99 16.81 -5.10
CA ASP A 43 -12.90 17.36 -4.08
C ASP A 43 -13.97 18.28 -4.69
N ARG A 44 -13.64 18.96 -5.79
CA ARG A 44 -14.56 19.85 -6.53
C ARG A 44 -15.29 19.13 -7.67
N ILE A 45 -15.18 17.80 -7.77
CA ILE A 45 -15.79 16.97 -8.83
C ILE A 45 -15.34 17.42 -10.24
N LYS A 46 -14.18 18.09 -10.36
CA LYS A 46 -13.62 18.58 -11.63
C LYS A 46 -12.81 17.49 -12.33
N MET A 47 -13.47 16.39 -12.67
CA MET A 47 -12.87 15.17 -13.20
C MET A 47 -12.00 15.41 -14.46
N ARG A 48 -12.44 16.30 -15.37
CA ARG A 48 -11.65 16.67 -16.57
C ARG A 48 -10.29 17.28 -16.22
N ASN A 49 -10.24 18.13 -15.20
CA ASN A 49 -9.00 18.79 -14.78
C ASN A 49 -8.12 17.84 -13.96
N PHE A 50 -8.73 16.95 -13.17
CA PHE A 50 -8.03 15.86 -12.49
C PHE A 50 -7.25 15.00 -13.48
N PHE A 51 -7.90 14.50 -14.54
CA PHE A 51 -7.23 13.71 -15.58
C PHE A 51 -6.13 14.49 -16.31
N LYS A 52 -6.36 15.76 -16.67
CA LYS A 52 -5.33 16.61 -17.27
C LYS A 52 -4.11 16.79 -16.35
N ALA A 53 -4.33 16.98 -15.05
CA ALA A 53 -3.26 17.15 -14.07
C ALA A 53 -2.42 15.88 -13.89
N ILE A 54 -3.05 14.71 -13.87
CA ILE A 54 -2.35 13.42 -13.85
C ILE A 54 -1.53 13.22 -15.13
N GLN A 55 -2.11 13.51 -16.30
CA GLN A 55 -1.41 13.44 -17.58
C GLN A 55 -0.20 14.39 -17.66
N ALA A 56 -0.29 15.57 -17.05
CA ALA A 56 0.83 16.49 -17.01
C ALA A 56 2.02 15.99 -16.17
N ILE A 57 1.81 15.08 -15.23
CA ILE A 57 2.86 14.54 -14.35
C ILE A 57 3.49 13.27 -14.94
N TYR A 58 2.65 12.35 -15.41
CA TYR A 58 3.09 11.03 -15.89
C TYR A 58 3.22 10.96 -17.41
N GLY A 59 2.86 12.02 -18.12
CA GLY A 59 2.72 12.04 -19.56
C GLY A 59 1.31 11.62 -20.01
N PRO A 60 1.03 11.67 -21.33
CA PRO A 60 -0.21 11.17 -21.88
C PRO A 60 -0.46 9.76 -21.34
N CYS A 61 -1.62 9.54 -20.74
CA CYS A 61 -2.04 8.19 -20.39
C CYS A 61 -2.06 7.41 -21.71
N ILE A 62 -1.07 6.55 -21.90
CA ILE A 62 -1.03 5.63 -23.01
C ILE A 62 -2.20 4.71 -22.73
N LYS A 63 -3.35 5.00 -23.35
CA LYS A 63 -4.43 4.04 -23.50
C LYS A 63 -3.91 2.98 -24.45
N GLY A 64 -2.93 2.21 -24.01
CA GLY A 64 -2.81 0.85 -24.49
C GLY A 64 -4.15 0.25 -24.11
N THR A 65 -5.05 0.13 -25.09
CA THR A 65 -6.05 -0.92 -25.01
C THR A 65 -5.21 -2.17 -24.86
N ALA A 66 -4.98 -2.60 -23.61
CA ALA A 66 -4.35 -3.87 -23.35
C ALA A 66 -5.22 -4.85 -24.12
N PRO A 67 -4.67 -5.55 -25.13
CA PRO A 67 -5.46 -6.50 -25.88
C PRO A 67 -6.03 -7.46 -24.84
N GLN A 68 -7.36 -7.50 -24.73
CA GLN A 68 -7.97 -8.43 -23.79
C GLN A 68 -7.75 -9.80 -24.40
N ILE A 69 -6.81 -10.54 -23.82
CA ILE A 69 -6.48 -11.88 -24.29
C ILE A 69 -7.60 -12.79 -23.78
N ARG A 70 -8.09 -13.68 -24.64
CA ARG A 70 -8.97 -14.76 -24.22
C ARG A 70 -8.27 -15.62 -23.16
N SER A 71 -9.03 -16.41 -22.40
CA SER A 71 -8.48 -17.31 -21.37
C SER A 71 -7.53 -18.38 -21.92
N ASP A 72 -7.52 -18.60 -23.24
CA ASP A 72 -6.58 -19.47 -23.95
C ASP A 72 -5.19 -18.85 -24.13
N GLY A 73 -5.01 -17.56 -23.81
CA GLY A 73 -3.72 -16.88 -23.84
C GLY A 73 -3.22 -16.48 -25.23
N THR A 74 -3.91 -16.83 -26.32
CA THR A 74 -3.38 -16.73 -27.69
C THR A 74 -4.13 -15.73 -28.57
N THR A 75 -5.42 -15.51 -28.32
CA THR A 75 -6.23 -14.65 -29.19
C THR A 75 -6.55 -13.32 -28.51
N GLN A 76 -6.17 -12.22 -29.16
CA GLN A 76 -6.55 -10.87 -28.75
C GLN A 76 -8.01 -10.61 -29.14
N LEU A 77 -8.81 -10.11 -28.20
CA LEU A 77 -10.19 -9.70 -28.45
C LEU A 77 -10.19 -8.29 -29.05
N THR A 78 -10.41 -8.21 -30.36
CA THR A 78 -10.56 -6.94 -31.09
C THR A 78 -12.01 -6.48 -31.16
N GLU A 79 -12.98 -7.40 -31.06
CA GLU A 79 -14.40 -7.06 -31.09
C GLU A 79 -14.93 -6.64 -29.72
N LYS A 80 -15.66 -5.51 -29.68
CA LYS A 80 -16.23 -4.94 -28.46
C LYS A 80 -17.24 -5.88 -27.77
N SER A 81 -17.98 -6.67 -28.54
CA SER A 81 -18.93 -7.68 -28.07
C SER A 81 -18.22 -8.80 -27.29
N GLU A 82 -17.11 -9.30 -27.82
CA GLU A 82 -16.33 -10.37 -27.19
C GLU A 82 -15.64 -9.91 -25.91
N ILE A 83 -15.12 -8.67 -25.91
CA ILE A 83 -14.61 -8.00 -24.72
C ILE A 83 -15.67 -7.97 -23.61
N LEU A 84 -16.88 -7.47 -23.91
CA LEU A 84 -17.96 -7.35 -22.94
C LEU A 84 -18.42 -8.72 -22.41
N LYS A 85 -18.45 -9.74 -23.27
CA LYS A 85 -18.76 -11.12 -22.87
C LYS A 85 -17.74 -11.65 -21.87
N ARG A 86 -16.44 -11.43 -22.11
CA ARG A 86 -15.36 -11.81 -21.20
C ARG A 86 -15.39 -11.09 -19.86
N TRP A 87 -15.67 -9.79 -19.86
CA TRP A 87 -15.89 -9.07 -18.61
C TRP A 87 -17.05 -9.67 -17.82
N ALA A 88 -18.17 -10.01 -18.48
CA ALA A 88 -19.31 -10.63 -17.82
C ALA A 88 -18.96 -12.02 -17.24
N GLU A 89 -18.20 -12.85 -17.95
CA GLU A 89 -17.71 -14.15 -17.44
C GLU A 89 -16.78 -13.98 -16.24
N HIS A 90 -15.80 -13.07 -16.33
CA HIS A 90 -14.83 -12.82 -15.27
C HIS A 90 -15.50 -12.29 -14.01
N PHE A 91 -16.37 -11.29 -14.13
CA PHE A 91 -17.12 -10.76 -12.99
C PHE A 91 -18.11 -11.78 -12.43
N ARG A 92 -18.70 -12.64 -13.27
CA ARG A 92 -19.54 -13.73 -12.75
C ARG A 92 -18.76 -14.69 -11.86
N SER A 93 -17.54 -15.05 -12.24
CA SER A 93 -16.67 -15.92 -11.44
C SER A 93 -16.26 -15.26 -10.12
N ILE A 94 -15.92 -13.97 -10.15
CA ILE A 94 -15.50 -13.23 -8.95
C ILE A 94 -16.69 -13.01 -7.99
N LEU A 95 -17.83 -12.57 -8.51
CA LEU A 95 -18.96 -12.11 -7.68
C LEU A 95 -19.94 -13.23 -7.33
N ASN A 96 -20.05 -14.27 -8.16
CA ASN A 96 -20.88 -15.44 -7.88
C ASN A 96 -20.04 -16.65 -7.50
N PHE A 97 -18.94 -16.43 -6.76
CA PHE A 97 -18.23 -17.54 -6.15
C PHE A 97 -19.20 -18.21 -5.16
N SER A 98 -19.62 -19.43 -5.46
CA SER A 98 -20.38 -20.26 -4.54
C SER A 98 -19.43 -20.66 -3.40
N LEU A 99 -19.28 -19.77 -2.42
CA LEU A 99 -18.73 -20.15 -1.13
C LEU A 99 -19.73 -21.16 -0.59
N ALA A 100 -19.35 -22.44 -0.55
CA ALA A 100 -20.03 -23.44 0.25
C ALA A 100 -19.82 -23.07 1.72
N ILE A 101 -20.46 -21.99 2.17
CA ILE A 101 -20.52 -21.60 3.56
C ILE A 101 -21.23 -22.76 4.23
N SER A 102 -20.50 -23.51 5.05
CA SER A 102 -21.09 -24.59 5.83
C SER A 102 -22.18 -24.00 6.73
N ASP A 103 -23.35 -24.64 6.78
CA ASP A 103 -24.43 -24.24 7.69
C ASP A 103 -23.94 -24.12 9.15
N SER A 104 -22.95 -24.95 9.53
CA SER A 104 -22.30 -24.89 10.84
C SER A 104 -21.54 -23.59 11.11
N ALA A 105 -21.05 -22.89 10.07
CA ALA A 105 -20.41 -21.59 10.19
C ALA A 105 -21.44 -20.46 10.30
N VAL A 106 -22.62 -20.63 9.69
CA VAL A 106 -23.76 -19.70 9.81
C VAL A 106 -24.36 -19.77 11.21
N ASP A 107 -24.53 -20.96 11.77
CA ASP A 107 -25.05 -21.18 13.13
C ASP A 107 -24.13 -20.62 14.21
N ARG A 108 -22.83 -20.50 13.93
CA ARG A 108 -21.85 -19.89 14.85
C ARG A 108 -21.84 -18.36 14.78
N PHE A 109 -22.55 -17.74 13.84
CA PHE A 109 -22.58 -16.29 13.69
C PHE A 109 -23.63 -15.69 14.65
N PRO A 110 -23.24 -14.86 15.64
CA PRO A 110 -24.21 -14.22 16.53
C PRO A 110 -25.10 -13.28 15.72
N GLN A 111 -26.39 -13.61 15.63
CA GLN A 111 -27.37 -12.74 14.97
C GLN A 111 -27.68 -11.55 15.89
N VAL A 112 -27.21 -10.38 15.48
CA VAL A 112 -27.62 -9.11 16.08
C VAL A 112 -28.95 -8.70 15.46
N ASP A 113 -29.91 -8.24 16.27
CA ASP A 113 -31.20 -7.77 15.76
C ASP A 113 -30.96 -6.64 14.75
N ARG A 114 -31.53 -6.80 13.55
CA ARG A 114 -31.43 -5.83 12.45
C ARG A 114 -31.95 -4.46 12.89
N ASN A 115 -32.90 -4.41 13.82
CA ASN A 115 -33.45 -3.16 14.35
C ASN A 115 -32.45 -2.41 15.26
N GLU A 116 -31.47 -3.10 15.83
CA GLU A 116 -30.43 -2.51 16.66
C GLU A 116 -29.37 -1.83 15.79
N ILE A 117 -29.00 -2.44 14.65
CA ILE A 117 -28.02 -1.90 13.69
C ILE A 117 -28.48 -0.56 13.09
N CYS A 118 -29.78 -0.43 12.78
CA CYS A 118 -30.34 0.81 12.24
C CYS A 118 -30.47 1.94 13.27
N ARG A 119 -30.42 1.63 14.58
CA ARG A 119 -30.49 2.61 15.66
C ARG A 119 -29.13 3.05 16.16
N LEU A 120 -28.04 2.42 15.70
CA LEU A 120 -26.71 2.88 16.00
C LEU A 120 -26.44 4.19 15.26
N PRO A 121 -26.08 5.29 15.96
CA PRO A 121 -25.62 6.48 15.27
C PRO A 121 -24.38 6.11 14.47
N TYR A 122 -24.40 6.44 13.18
CA TYR A 122 -23.25 6.30 12.29
C TYR A 122 -22.02 6.91 12.98
N GLN A 123 -21.14 6.05 13.51
CA GLN A 123 -19.88 6.52 14.07
C GLN A 123 -19.00 6.92 12.89
N ASN A 124 -18.80 8.22 12.72
CA ASN A 124 -17.78 8.76 11.83
C ASN A 124 -16.46 8.03 12.10
N PRO A 125 -15.70 7.62 11.07
CA PRO A 125 -14.43 6.92 11.27
C PRO A 125 -13.50 7.81 12.09
N SER A 126 -13.32 7.47 13.37
CA SER A 126 -12.47 8.21 14.26
C SER A 126 -11.01 7.92 13.89
N LYS A 127 -10.38 8.95 13.32
CA LYS A 127 -8.92 9.10 13.08
C LYS A 127 -8.31 8.10 12.08
N PRO A 128 -7.18 8.47 11.44
CA PRO A 128 -6.50 7.61 10.49
C PRO A 128 -6.09 6.32 11.21
N CYS A 129 -6.41 5.18 10.59
CA CYS A 129 -5.96 3.87 11.05
C CYS A 129 -4.45 3.78 10.87
N ASN A 130 -3.68 4.08 11.93
CA ASN A 130 -2.22 3.91 11.94
C ASN A 130 -1.83 2.43 12.13
N ARG A 131 -2.57 1.49 11.55
CA ARG A 131 -2.31 0.04 11.67
C ARG A 131 -1.31 -0.44 10.61
N PHE A 132 -0.23 0.31 10.41
CA PHE A 132 1.01 -0.28 9.93
C PHE A 132 1.91 -0.46 11.15
N SER A 133 1.92 -1.66 11.70
CA SER A 133 2.94 -2.05 12.68
C SER A 133 4.30 -1.89 12.01
N VAL A 134 5.04 -0.84 12.38
CA VAL A 134 6.47 -0.75 12.11
C VAL A 134 7.09 -2.03 12.64
N GLY A 135 7.60 -2.87 11.73
CA GLY A 135 8.31 -4.08 12.09
C GLY A 135 9.45 -3.73 13.03
N LYS A 136 9.33 -4.13 14.29
CA LYS A 136 10.42 -3.99 15.25
C LYS A 136 11.55 -4.90 14.80
N HIS A 137 12.73 -4.29 14.65
CA HIS A 137 14.00 -5.01 14.59
C HIS A 137 14.09 -5.96 15.79
N ARG A 138 14.30 -7.25 15.53
CA ARG A 138 14.58 -8.23 16.58
C ARG A 138 16.02 -7.99 17.04
N ASP A 139 16.19 -7.40 18.21
CA ASP A 139 17.43 -7.58 18.96
C ASP A 139 17.43 -9.00 19.56
N PRO A 140 18.48 -9.80 19.33
CA PRO A 140 18.63 -11.08 20.00
C PRO A 140 19.13 -10.82 21.42
N THR A 141 18.34 -11.21 22.42
CA THR A 141 18.87 -11.38 23.77
C THR A 141 18.69 -12.82 24.23
N ARG A 142 19.64 -13.23 25.10
CA ARG A 142 19.74 -14.40 25.99
C ARG A 142 20.65 -15.54 25.49
N SER A 143 21.54 -16.13 26.30
CA SER A 143 21.79 -15.95 27.75
C SER A 143 23.01 -16.70 28.29
N HIS A 144 23.51 -16.19 29.44
CA HIS A 144 24.10 -16.89 30.59
C HIS A 144 25.50 -17.53 30.41
N LYS A 145 26.44 -17.39 31.34
CA LYS A 145 26.34 -17.78 32.77
C LYS A 145 27.06 -16.84 33.74
N LYS A 146 26.46 -16.72 34.93
CA LYS A 146 27.03 -16.20 36.18
C LYS A 146 28.10 -17.15 36.70
N SER A 147 29.14 -16.62 37.36
CA SER A 147 29.66 -17.17 38.61
C SER A 147 30.19 -16.06 39.50
N THR A 148 29.75 -16.16 40.75
CA THR A 148 29.94 -15.30 41.91
C THR A 148 31.25 -15.65 42.62
N SER A 149 31.96 -14.67 43.20
CA SER A 149 32.41 -14.71 44.61
C SER A 149 33.31 -13.50 44.93
N THR A 150 32.88 -12.68 45.87
CA THR A 150 33.78 -11.93 46.77
C THR A 150 33.02 -11.74 48.08
N MET A 151 33.38 -12.54 49.08
CA MET A 151 33.05 -12.27 50.49
C MET A 151 34.08 -11.28 51.04
N GLY A 152 33.61 -10.30 51.80
CA GLY A 152 34.45 -9.50 52.68
C GLY A 152 33.74 -9.34 54.04
N LEU A 153 34.52 -9.53 55.10
CA LEU A 153 34.63 -8.76 56.35
C LEU A 153 35.15 -9.68 57.47
N ASP A 154 36.43 -9.55 57.83
CA ASP A 154 36.95 -8.69 58.90
C ASP A 154 38.45 -8.46 58.68
#